data_AF-A0A7V5V694-F1
#
_entry.id   AF-A0A7V5V694-F1
#
_cell.length_a   1.000
_cell.length_b   1.000
_cell.length_c   1.000
_cell.angle_alpha   90.00
_cell.angle_beta   90.00
_cell.angle_gamma   90.00
#
_symmetry.space_group_name_H-M   'P 1'
#
loop_
_entity.id
_entity.type
_entity.pdbx_description
1 polymer ?
#
loop_
_entity_poly.entity_id
_entity_poly.type
_entity_poly.pdbx_seq_one_letter_code
_entity_poly.pdbx_strand_id
1 'polypeptide(L)'
;MTTKADFTNEEWTHLLQAPTAAGMYIMMADPNFVIGSMKEAFAVSAGILSKEKESNSELLTALLADFKEKEMVKQARLKFEEKNLEAMKQTSFHALESVVRVLAEKATPEEAAEIKNWLYELAVKTAEAAKEGGFLGFGGTRVSEKEKKALQELADLLGVSR
;
A
#
# COMPACT_ATOMS: atom_id res chain seq x y z
N MET A 1 15.74 9.95 -14.78
CA MET A 1 14.74 8.88 -14.93
C MET A 1 15.34 7.67 -14.24
N THR A 2 14.68 7.20 -13.20
CA THR A 2 15.17 6.12 -12.35
C THR A 2 14.55 4.81 -12.83
N THR A 3 15.37 3.77 -12.93
CA THR A 3 14.95 2.45 -13.41
C THR A 3 15.06 1.42 -12.30
N LYS A 4 14.50 0.23 -12.51
CA LYS A 4 14.67 -0.91 -11.58
C LYS A 4 16.15 -1.24 -11.32
N ALA A 5 17.04 -1.03 -12.29
CA ALA A 5 18.46 -1.36 -12.19
C ALA A 5 19.23 -0.47 -11.19
N ASP A 6 18.65 0.68 -10.82
CA ASP A 6 19.23 1.58 -9.80
C ASP A 6 19.01 1.06 -8.37
N PHE A 7 18.14 0.05 -8.19
CA PHE A 7 17.85 -0.57 -6.91
C PHE A 7 18.57 -1.90 -6.74
N THR A 8 18.95 -2.21 -5.50
CA THR A 8 19.33 -3.57 -5.12
C THR A 8 18.10 -4.47 -5.11
N ASN A 9 18.33 -5.79 -5.14
CA ASN A 9 17.23 -6.75 -5.04
C ASN A 9 16.41 -6.57 -3.75
N GLU A 10 17.06 -6.21 -2.64
CA GLU A 10 16.41 -6.00 -1.34
C GLU A 10 15.55 -4.73 -1.35
N GLU A 11 16.07 -3.62 -1.87
CA GLU A 11 15.33 -2.37 -2.01
C GLU A 11 14.13 -2.51 -2.95
N TRP A 12 14.31 -3.22 -4.07
CA TRP A 12 13.20 -3.50 -4.98
C TRP A 12 12.14 -4.40 -4.34
N THR A 13 12.57 -5.36 -3.51
CA THR A 13 11.66 -6.18 -2.72
C THR A 13 10.84 -5.32 -1.75
N HIS A 14 11.44 -4.32 -1.12
CA HIS A 14 10.71 -3.37 -0.27
C HIS A 14 9.70 -2.54 -1.07
N LEU A 15 10.06 -2.08 -2.27
CA LEU A 15 9.12 -1.40 -3.16
C LEU A 15 7.93 -2.30 -3.53
N LEU A 16 8.17 -3.58 -3.82
CA LEU A 16 7.11 -4.57 -4.10
C LEU A 16 6.25 -4.91 -2.88
N GLN A 17 6.80 -4.75 -1.67
CA GLN A 17 6.06 -4.91 -0.41
C GLN A 17 5.13 -3.76 -0.10
N ALA A 18 5.52 -2.54 -0.50
CA ALA A 18 4.85 -1.29 -0.16
C ALA A 18 3.32 -1.29 -0.38
N PRO A 19 2.77 -1.79 -1.51
CA PRO A 19 1.34 -1.76 -1.76
C PRO A 19 0.59 -2.61 -0.73
N THR A 20 1.11 -3.81 -0.48
CA THR A 20 0.55 -4.74 0.50
C THR A 20 0.71 -4.19 1.92
N ALA A 21 1.83 -3.54 2.23
CA ALA A 21 2.07 -2.88 3.50
C ALA A 21 1.04 -1.76 3.76
N ALA A 22 0.80 -0.88 2.79
CA ALA A 22 -0.18 0.20 2.89
C ALA A 22 -1.60 -0.32 3.12
N GLY A 23 -2.01 -1.35 2.35
CA GLY A 23 -3.28 -2.03 2.55
C GLY A 23 -3.40 -2.67 3.94
N MET A 24 -2.37 -3.41 4.38
CA MET A 24 -2.38 -4.06 5.69
C MET A 24 -2.40 -3.06 6.85
N TYR A 25 -1.68 -1.95 6.73
CA TYR A 25 -1.64 -0.91 7.75
C TYR A 25 -3.02 -0.34 8.04
N ILE A 26 -3.80 -0.04 7.00
CA ILE A 26 -5.16 0.46 7.17
C ILE A 26 -6.11 -0.63 7.67
N MET A 27 -5.95 -1.86 7.18
CA MET A 27 -6.76 -3.02 7.60
C MET A 27 -6.60 -3.35 9.10
N MET A 28 -5.41 -3.14 9.66
CA MET A 28 -5.11 -3.44 11.05
C MET A 28 -5.43 -2.29 11.99
N ALA A 29 -5.80 -1.11 11.46
CA ALA A 29 -6.13 0.06 12.27
C ALA A 29 -7.47 -0.09 13.01
N ASP A 30 -8.41 -0.89 12.48
CA ASP A 30 -9.71 -1.12 13.11
C ASP A 30 -10.00 -2.62 13.32
N PRO A 31 -10.00 -3.11 14.58
CA PRO A 31 -10.26 -4.52 14.88
C PRO A 31 -11.72 -4.94 14.62
N ASN A 32 -12.64 -3.98 14.45
CA ASN A 32 -14.05 -4.28 14.12
C ASN A 32 -14.25 -4.61 12.63
N PHE A 33 -13.18 -4.59 11.85
CA PHE A 33 -13.23 -4.77 10.42
C PHE A 33 -13.20 -6.27 10.03
N VAL A 34 -14.13 -6.70 9.17
CA VAL A 34 -14.18 -8.08 8.65
C VAL A 34 -12.99 -8.34 7.72
N ILE A 35 -12.03 -9.16 8.19
CA ILE A 35 -10.77 -9.49 7.48
C ILE A 35 -11.00 -10.03 6.06
N GLY A 36 -12.09 -10.76 5.82
CA GLY A 36 -12.47 -11.27 4.50
C GLY A 36 -12.76 -10.15 3.50
N SER A 37 -13.70 -9.26 3.85
CA SER A 37 -14.10 -8.11 3.03
C SER A 37 -12.93 -7.17 2.73
N MET A 38 -11.97 -7.04 3.65
CA MET A 38 -10.79 -6.21 3.42
C MET A 38 -9.82 -6.78 2.41
N LYS A 39 -9.61 -8.10 2.39
CA LYS A 39 -8.77 -8.73 1.37
C LYS A 39 -9.37 -8.55 -0.02
N GLU A 40 -10.68 -8.64 -0.12
CA GLU A 40 -11.43 -8.39 -1.36
C GLU A 40 -11.32 -6.91 -1.77
N ALA A 41 -11.51 -5.98 -0.83
CA ALA A 41 -11.37 -4.55 -1.05
C ALA A 41 -9.95 -4.16 -1.52
N PHE A 42 -8.92 -4.73 -0.90
CA PHE A 42 -7.54 -4.56 -1.33
C PHE A 42 -7.32 -5.10 -2.74
N ALA A 43 -7.78 -6.32 -3.03
CA ALA A 43 -7.62 -6.92 -4.36
C ALA A 43 -8.30 -6.09 -5.46
N VAL A 44 -9.49 -5.54 -5.19
CA VAL A 44 -10.19 -4.62 -6.10
C VAL A 44 -9.40 -3.32 -6.26
N SER A 45 -8.98 -2.69 -5.17
CA SER A 45 -8.25 -1.42 -5.18
C SER A 45 -6.92 -1.55 -5.93
N ALA A 46 -6.16 -2.61 -5.63
CA ALA A 46 -4.93 -2.97 -6.31
C ALA A 46 -5.18 -3.25 -7.80
N GLY A 47 -6.22 -4.03 -8.15
CA GLY A 47 -6.55 -4.29 -9.55
C GLY A 47 -6.89 -3.03 -10.36
N ILE A 48 -7.52 -2.04 -9.73
CA ILE A 48 -7.84 -0.75 -10.35
C ILE A 48 -6.58 0.12 -10.48
N LEU A 49 -5.80 0.24 -9.41
CA LEU A 49 -4.64 1.14 -9.33
C LEU A 49 -3.38 0.59 -10.00
N SER A 50 -3.32 -0.72 -10.26
CA SER A 50 -2.22 -1.33 -11.01
C SER A 50 -2.41 -1.29 -12.52
N LYS A 51 -3.47 -0.64 -13.02
CA LYS A 51 -3.61 -0.35 -14.45
C LYS A 51 -2.58 0.71 -14.83
N GLU A 52 -1.72 0.38 -15.79
CA GLU A 52 -0.75 1.30 -16.34
C GLU A 52 -1.48 2.45 -17.06
N LYS A 53 -0.95 3.66 -16.89
CA LYS A 53 -1.40 4.87 -17.57
C LYS A 53 -0.23 5.42 -18.37
N GLU A 54 -0.51 6.04 -19.52
CA GLU A 54 0.53 6.65 -20.37
C GLU A 54 1.35 7.74 -19.63
N SER A 55 0.78 8.33 -18.59
CA SER A 55 1.43 9.38 -17.78
C SER A 55 2.31 8.86 -16.65
N ASN A 56 2.35 7.54 -16.41
CA ASN A 56 3.14 6.99 -15.30
C ASN A 56 4.63 7.17 -15.56
N SER A 57 5.43 7.40 -14.51
CA SER A 57 6.88 7.29 -14.63
C SER A 57 7.31 5.87 -15.01
N GLU A 58 8.52 5.75 -15.57
CA GLU A 58 9.12 4.42 -15.84
C GLU A 58 9.29 3.61 -14.56
N LEU A 59 9.62 4.27 -13.45
CA LEU A 59 9.78 3.60 -12.16
C LEU A 59 8.45 2.99 -11.66
N LEU A 60 7.36 3.75 -11.68
CA LEU A 60 6.04 3.24 -11.30
C LEU A 60 5.59 2.15 -12.28
N THR A 61 5.84 2.32 -13.58
CA THR A 61 5.51 1.32 -14.60
C THR A 61 6.21 -0.02 -14.33
N ALA A 62 7.52 0.00 -14.05
CA ALA A 62 8.27 -1.19 -13.68
C ALA A 62 7.76 -1.84 -12.39
N LEU A 63 7.41 -1.03 -11.38
CA LEU A 63 6.84 -1.53 -10.13
C LEU A 63 5.49 -2.22 -10.36
N LEU A 64 4.61 -1.61 -11.17
CA LEU A 64 3.30 -2.17 -11.49
C LEU A 64 3.40 -3.47 -12.30
N ALA A 65 4.36 -3.56 -13.22
CA ALA A 65 4.61 -4.77 -13.99
C ALA A 65 5.01 -5.94 -13.07
N ASP A 66 6.00 -5.73 -12.20
CA ASP A 66 6.44 -6.77 -11.26
C ASP A 66 5.40 -7.08 -10.18
N PHE A 67 4.57 -6.10 -9.78
CA PHE A 67 3.49 -6.33 -8.84
C PHE A 67 2.35 -7.18 -9.43
N LYS A 68 2.20 -7.25 -10.76
CA LYS A 68 1.27 -8.18 -11.42
C LYS A 68 1.82 -9.61 -11.46
N GLU A 69 3.14 -9.78 -11.38
CA GLU A 69 3.80 -11.08 -11.40
C GLU A 69 3.64 -11.80 -10.05
N LYS A 70 2.78 -12.82 -10.02
CA LYS A 70 2.43 -13.55 -8.78
C LYS A 70 3.64 -14.11 -8.05
N GLU A 71 4.64 -14.61 -8.76
CA GLU A 71 5.86 -15.15 -8.14
C GLU A 71 6.71 -14.05 -7.51
N MET A 72 6.80 -12.86 -8.13
CA MET A 72 7.51 -11.71 -7.56
C MET A 72 6.83 -11.23 -6.27
N VAL A 73 5.51 -11.08 -6.28
CA VAL A 73 4.73 -10.71 -5.08
C VAL A 73 4.86 -11.75 -3.98
N LYS A 74 4.87 -13.04 -4.34
CA LYS A 74 5.03 -14.14 -3.39
C LYS A 74 6.42 -14.14 -2.75
N GLN A 75 7.47 -13.85 -3.51
CA GLN A 75 8.84 -13.70 -3.01
C GLN A 75 8.96 -12.46 -2.11
N ALA A 76 8.30 -11.37 -2.50
CA ALA A 76 8.25 -10.14 -1.74
C ALA A 76 7.27 -10.18 -0.55
N ARG A 77 6.65 -11.31 -0.23
CA ARG A 77 5.62 -11.36 0.80
C ARG A 77 6.15 -10.95 2.18
N LEU A 78 5.49 -9.98 2.81
CA LEU A 78 5.72 -9.62 4.21
C LEU A 78 5.44 -10.82 5.13
N LYS A 79 6.41 -11.16 5.96
CA LYS A 79 6.30 -12.20 6.98
C LYS A 79 5.85 -11.56 8.28
N PHE A 80 4.76 -12.07 8.83
CA PHE A 80 4.28 -11.70 10.16
C PHE A 80 4.58 -12.87 11.08
N GLU A 81 5.40 -12.62 12.10
CA GLU A 81 5.79 -13.65 13.07
C GLU A 81 4.67 -13.95 14.07
N GLU A 82 3.76 -12.98 14.26
CA GLU A 82 2.70 -13.04 15.26
C GLU A 82 1.33 -12.80 14.64
N LYS A 83 0.28 -13.38 15.26
CA LYS A 83 -1.12 -13.03 14.97
C LYS A 83 -1.58 -11.75 15.68
N ASN A 84 -0.63 -10.95 16.18
CA ASN A 84 -0.90 -9.72 16.90
C ASN A 84 -1.10 -8.57 15.90
N LEU A 85 -2.32 -8.04 15.84
CA LEU A 85 -2.68 -6.95 14.92
C LEU A 85 -1.79 -5.72 15.07
N GLU A 86 -1.34 -5.41 16.29
CA GLU A 86 -0.48 -4.25 16.55
C GLU A 86 0.93 -4.46 16.02
N ALA A 87 1.52 -5.64 16.25
CA ALA A 87 2.81 -6.01 15.69
C ALA A 87 2.77 -6.02 14.15
N MET A 88 1.68 -6.54 13.58
CA MET A 88 1.49 -6.51 12.13
C MET A 88 1.37 -5.07 11.60
N LYS A 89 0.62 -4.19 12.28
CA LYS A 89 0.52 -2.76 11.92
C LYS A 89 1.90 -2.10 11.95
N GLN A 90 2.71 -2.36 12.97
CA GLN A 90 4.08 -1.83 13.08
C GLN A 90 5.00 -2.34 11.97
N THR A 91 4.98 -3.64 11.66
CA THR A 91 5.77 -4.21 10.55
C THR A 91 5.38 -3.58 9.21
N SER A 92 4.09 -3.36 8.97
CA SER A 92 3.62 -2.66 7.77
C SER A 92 4.12 -1.20 7.72
N PHE A 93 4.11 -0.50 8.86
CA PHE A 93 4.62 0.87 8.94
C PHE A 93 6.13 0.94 8.66
N HIS A 94 6.93 0.08 9.29
CA HIS A 94 8.37 0.03 9.06
C HIS A 94 8.74 -0.33 7.61
N ALA A 95 7.98 -1.21 6.96
CA ALA A 95 8.18 -1.51 5.54
C ALA A 95 7.97 -0.26 4.67
N LEU A 96 6.96 0.56 4.98
CA LEU A 96 6.70 1.82 4.28
C LEU A 96 7.76 2.89 4.58
N GLU A 97 8.27 2.96 5.81
CA GLU A 97 9.42 3.82 6.15
C GLU A 97 10.66 3.49 5.31
N SER A 98 11.00 2.21 5.17
CA SER A 98 12.14 1.78 4.34
C SER A 98 11.96 2.23 2.89
N VAL A 99 10.74 2.12 2.36
CA VAL A 99 10.41 2.56 0.99
C VAL A 99 10.56 4.07 0.85
N VAL A 100 10.09 4.86 1.81
CA VAL A 100 10.23 6.32 1.80
C VAL A 100 11.70 6.73 1.75
N ARG A 101 12.56 6.06 2.51
CA ARG A 101 14.02 6.30 2.51
C ARG A 101 14.65 5.95 1.16
N VAL A 102 14.39 4.74 0.67
CA VAL A 102 14.91 4.25 -0.62
C VAL A 102 14.51 5.18 -1.78
N LEU A 103 13.26 5.64 -1.81
CA LEU A 103 12.78 6.59 -2.82
C LEU A 103 13.47 7.95 -2.69
N ALA A 104 13.69 8.44 -1.47
CA ALA A 104 14.38 9.72 -1.25
C ALA A 104 15.86 9.67 -1.67
N GLU A 105 16.50 8.50 -1.57
CA GLU A 105 17.90 8.31 -1.94
C GLU A 105 18.10 8.12 -3.45
N LYS A 106 17.16 7.46 -4.14
CA LYS A 106 17.39 6.94 -5.51
C LYS A 106 16.45 7.44 -6.58
N ALA A 107 15.23 7.81 -6.23
CA ALA A 107 14.25 8.29 -7.18
C ALA A 107 14.33 9.81 -7.31
N THR A 108 13.92 10.35 -8.47
CA THR A 108 13.71 11.79 -8.57
C THR A 108 12.56 12.23 -7.63
N PRO A 109 12.51 13.50 -7.21
CA PRO A 109 11.43 13.98 -6.34
C PRO A 109 10.03 13.73 -6.93
N GLU A 110 9.90 13.82 -8.25
CA GLU A 110 8.64 13.59 -8.98
C GLU A 110 8.23 12.12 -8.96
N GLU A 111 9.14 11.19 -9.28
CA GLU A 111 8.89 9.74 -9.22
C GLU A 111 8.60 9.26 -7.78
N ALA A 112 9.36 9.78 -6.81
CA ALA A 112 9.13 9.49 -5.40
C ALA A 112 7.75 9.97 -4.94
N ALA A 113 7.35 11.19 -5.33
CA ALA A 113 6.03 11.72 -5.01
C ALA A 113 4.92 10.91 -5.70
N GLU A 114 5.12 10.47 -6.93
CA GLU A 114 4.15 9.64 -7.66
C GLU A 114 3.88 8.32 -6.94
N ILE A 115 4.93 7.57 -6.56
CA ILE A 115 4.78 6.28 -5.87
C ILE A 115 4.17 6.47 -4.49
N LYS A 116 4.58 7.48 -3.73
CA LYS A 116 4.01 7.79 -2.41
C LYS A 116 2.53 8.14 -2.50
N ASN A 117 2.13 8.94 -3.50
CA ASN A 117 0.72 9.24 -3.75
C ASN A 117 -0.07 7.99 -4.13
N TRP A 118 0.47 7.14 -5.00
CA TRP A 118 -0.17 5.91 -5.42
C TRP A 118 -0.39 4.93 -4.25
N LEU A 119 0.59 4.79 -3.34
CA LEU A 119 0.45 3.98 -2.12
C LEU A 119 -0.63 4.53 -1.19
N TYR A 120 -0.69 5.85 -1.04
CA TYR A 120 -1.73 6.51 -0.24
C TYR A 120 -3.12 6.28 -0.85
N GLU A 121 -3.28 6.48 -2.17
CA GLU A 121 -4.55 6.23 -2.86
C GLU A 121 -5.01 4.78 -2.73
N LEU A 122 -4.08 3.82 -2.72
CA LEU A 122 -4.40 2.42 -2.49
C LEU A 122 -4.97 2.18 -1.09
N ALA A 123 -4.39 2.79 -0.05
CA ALA A 123 -4.90 2.70 1.31
C ALA A 123 -6.29 3.34 1.45
N VAL A 124 -6.50 4.52 0.86
CA VAL A 124 -7.80 5.20 0.84
C VAL A 124 -8.86 4.32 0.19
N LYS A 125 -8.62 3.84 -1.04
CA LYS A 125 -9.58 2.98 -1.74
C LYS A 125 -9.86 1.68 -1.01
N THR A 126 -8.84 1.11 -0.36
CA THR A 126 -9.03 -0.09 0.46
C THR A 126 -9.97 0.17 1.63
N ALA A 127 -9.80 1.31 2.33
CA ALA A 127 -10.68 1.70 3.44
C ALA A 127 -12.12 1.96 2.95
N GLU A 128 -12.29 2.60 1.80
CA GLU A 128 -13.60 2.91 1.21
C GLU A 128 -14.32 1.63 0.73
N ALA A 129 -13.66 0.81 -0.08
CA ALA A 129 -14.25 -0.39 -0.68
C ALA A 129 -14.63 -1.45 0.38
N ALA A 130 -13.88 -1.52 1.47
CA ALA A 130 -14.14 -2.49 2.52
C ALA A 130 -15.45 -2.17 3.30
N LYS A 131 -15.96 -0.93 3.25
CA LYS A 131 -17.27 -0.56 3.80
C LYS A 131 -18.44 -0.87 2.87
N GLU A 132 -18.21 -0.86 1.55
CA GLU A 132 -19.23 -1.24 0.56
C GLU A 132 -19.44 -2.77 0.49
N GLY A 133 -18.39 -3.55 0.80
CA GLY A 133 -18.37 -5.02 0.71
C GLY A 133 -18.83 -5.78 1.97
N GLY A 134 -19.43 -5.13 2.96
CA GLY A 134 -19.89 -5.77 4.20
C GLY A 134 -21.15 -6.64 4.02
N PHE A 135 -20.98 -7.88 3.55
CA PHE A 135 -21.90 -9.04 3.52
C PHE A 135 -23.36 -8.88 3.04
N LEU A 136 -23.97 -7.70 2.89
CA LEU A 136 -25.41 -7.60 2.54
C LEU A 136 -25.88 -6.21 2.08
N GLY A 137 -25.02 -5.32 1.58
CA GLY A 137 -25.47 -4.03 0.99
C GLY A 137 -26.22 -3.10 1.96
N PHE A 138 -26.13 -3.33 3.26
CA PHE A 138 -26.62 -2.41 4.28
C PHE A 138 -25.43 -1.60 4.78
N GLY A 139 -25.38 -0.34 4.34
CA GLY A 139 -24.26 0.57 4.53
C GLY A 139 -23.73 0.64 5.96
N GLY A 140 -22.41 0.51 6.08
CA GLY A 140 -21.65 0.94 7.24
C GLY A 140 -21.27 2.43 7.13
N THR A 141 -21.14 3.08 8.29
CA THR A 141 -20.67 4.47 8.46
C THR A 141 -19.41 4.78 7.64
N ARG A 142 -19.26 6.05 7.19
CA ARG A 142 -18.02 6.65 6.65
C ARG A 142 -16.78 6.10 7.37
N VAL A 143 -15.64 5.99 6.65
CA VAL A 143 -14.29 5.64 7.16
C VAL A 143 -14.17 5.93 8.67
N SER A 144 -13.90 4.90 9.47
CA SER A 144 -13.97 5.01 10.93
C SER A 144 -12.93 6.00 11.45
N GLU A 145 -13.12 6.53 12.67
CA GLU A 145 -12.16 7.46 13.27
C GLU A 145 -10.76 6.83 13.41
N LYS A 146 -10.67 5.50 13.60
CA LYS A 146 -9.40 4.77 13.65
C LYS A 146 -8.74 4.69 12.27
N GLU A 147 -9.54 4.46 11.24
CA GLU A 147 -9.07 4.42 9.85
C GLU A 147 -8.64 5.80 9.36
N LYS A 148 -9.39 6.86 9.70
CA LYS A 148 -8.99 8.25 9.42
C LYS A 148 -7.66 8.57 10.08
N LYS A 149 -7.49 8.19 11.35
CA LYS A 149 -6.22 8.39 12.05
C LYS A 149 -5.08 7.64 11.37
N ALA A 150 -5.30 6.39 10.96
CA ALA A 150 -4.29 5.62 10.24
C ALA A 150 -3.98 6.21 8.85
N LEU A 151 -4.98 6.72 8.12
CA LEU A 151 -4.73 7.44 6.88
C LEU A 151 -3.90 8.71 7.11
N GLN A 152 -4.15 9.44 8.19
CA GLN A 152 -3.32 10.59 8.56
C GLN A 152 -1.87 10.15 8.88
N GLU A 153 -1.70 9.13 9.73
CA GLU A 153 -0.37 8.57 10.06
C GLU A 153 0.38 8.13 8.79
N LEU A 154 -0.32 7.56 7.81
CA LEU A 154 0.23 7.15 6.53
C LEU A 154 0.55 8.34 5.61
N ALA A 155 -0.30 9.37 5.58
CA ALA A 155 -0.06 10.60 4.82
C ALA A 155 1.19 11.32 5.33
N ASP A 156 1.35 11.41 6.66
CA ASP A 156 2.51 12.02 7.31
C ASP A 156 3.79 11.25 6.97
N LEU A 157 3.75 9.90 7.06
CA LEU A 157 4.87 9.04 6.70
C LEU A 157 5.28 9.21 5.22
N LEU A 158 4.30 9.22 4.32
CA LEU A 158 4.52 9.33 2.89
C LEU A 158 4.79 10.78 2.44
N GLY A 159 4.67 11.77 3.33
CA GLY A 159 4.81 13.18 2.99
C GLY A 159 3.78 13.66 1.96
N VAL A 160 2.57 13.10 1.99
CA VAL A 160 1.47 13.45 1.07
C VAL A 160 0.53 14.43 1.79
N SER A 161 0.29 15.61 1.21
CA SER A 161 -0.63 16.60 1.78
C SER A 161 -2.09 16.19 1.53
N ARG A 162 -2.89 16.00 2.58
CA ARG A 162 -4.30 15.59 2.54
C ARG A 162 -5.14 16.29 3.60
#